data_AF-A0A844B7D2-F1
#
_entry.id   AF-A0A844B7D2-F1
#
_cell.length_a   1.000
_cell.length_b   1.000
_cell.length_c   1.000
_cell.angle_alpha   90.00
_cell.angle_beta   90.00
_cell.angle_gamma   90.00
#
_symmetry.space_group_name_H-M   'P 1'
#
loop_
_entity.id
_entity.type
_entity.pdbx_description
1 polymer ?
#
loop_
_entity_poly.entity_id
_entity_poly.type
_entity_poly.pdbx_seq_one_letter_code
_entity_poly.pdbx_strand_id
1 'polypeptide(L)'
;MTTRLLAMLALALGLAAPLAAPAQTLDFSWPLNVGPLNPHLYSPNQMFAQSMVYEPLVKYQADGSVAPWLAESWTVSEDGRTFTFALRPGVTFSNGEPFDAAVVKKNFDAVLANAQRHAWLGLIDAIDSVAVVDAMGEWDEALLRDEIAGLQADSVAKHPFASAGSWRS
;
A
#
# COMPACT_ATOMS: atom_id res chain seq x y z
N MET A 1 22.55 -72.86 -28.25
CA MET A 1 21.79 -73.13 -27.00
C MET A 1 22.56 -72.50 -25.85
N THR A 2 22.21 -71.28 -25.47
CA THR A 2 22.90 -70.47 -24.44
C THR A 2 21.87 -69.59 -23.71
N THR A 3 21.39 -70.16 -22.61
CA THR A 3 21.14 -69.62 -21.25
C THR A 3 21.09 -68.10 -20.95
N ARG A 4 20.13 -67.71 -20.07
CA ARG A 4 20.11 -66.61 -19.05
C ARG A 4 19.57 -65.23 -19.49
N LEU A 5 18.92 -64.37 -18.69
CA LEU A 5 18.39 -64.37 -17.30
C LEU A 5 17.41 -63.16 -17.17
N LEU A 6 16.39 -63.30 -16.33
CA LEU A 6 15.59 -62.31 -15.57
C LEU A 6 15.34 -60.88 -16.10
N ALA A 7 14.06 -60.63 -16.36
CA ALA A 7 13.42 -59.32 -16.24
C ALA A 7 13.16 -58.99 -14.76
N MET A 8 13.50 -57.78 -14.32
CA MET A 8 12.81 -56.96 -13.31
C MET A 8 13.69 -55.75 -12.96
N LEU A 9 13.31 -54.56 -13.42
CA LEU A 9 13.72 -53.31 -12.79
C LEU A 9 12.50 -52.39 -12.74
N ALA A 10 11.79 -52.45 -11.62
CA ALA A 10 10.77 -51.48 -11.27
C ALA A 10 11.48 -50.16 -10.90
N LEU A 11 11.41 -49.17 -11.78
CA LEU A 11 11.89 -47.83 -11.49
C LEU A 11 10.81 -47.10 -10.68
N ALA A 12 10.92 -47.17 -9.36
CA ALA A 12 10.16 -46.32 -8.46
C ALA A 12 10.62 -44.87 -8.65
N LEU A 13 9.88 -44.08 -9.42
CA LEU A 13 9.97 -42.61 -9.38
C LEU A 13 9.51 -42.15 -8.00
N GLY A 14 10.46 -41.94 -7.10
CA GLY A 14 10.21 -41.26 -5.83
C GLY A 14 9.72 -39.83 -6.10
N LEU A 15 8.49 -39.54 -5.70
CA LEU A 15 8.05 -38.17 -5.44
C LEU A 15 8.93 -37.61 -4.31
N ALA A 16 9.97 -36.87 -4.65
CA ALA A 16 10.60 -35.95 -3.72
C ALA A 16 9.65 -34.75 -3.56
N ALA A 17 8.71 -34.84 -2.62
CA ALA A 17 8.04 -33.64 -2.13
C ALA A 17 9.11 -32.76 -1.46
N PRO A 18 9.22 -31.46 -1.78
CA PRO A 18 10.14 -30.58 -1.07
C PRO A 18 9.73 -30.58 0.41
N LEU A 19 10.61 -31.05 1.29
CA LEU A 19 10.45 -30.82 2.72
C LEU A 19 10.48 -29.31 2.93
N ALA A 20 9.36 -28.74 3.37
CA ALA A 20 9.34 -27.39 3.89
C ALA A 20 10.40 -27.29 4.99
N ALA A 21 11.30 -26.32 4.89
CA ALA A 21 12.27 -26.05 5.94
C ALA A 21 11.53 -25.80 7.26
N PRO A 22 12.08 -26.25 8.42
CA PRO A 22 11.43 -25.99 9.70
C PRO A 22 11.27 -24.49 9.91
N ALA A 23 10.13 -24.09 10.46
CA ALA A 23 9.85 -22.70 10.82
C ALA A 23 10.97 -22.18 11.73
N GLN A 24 11.58 -21.05 11.36
CA GLN A 24 12.61 -20.40 12.15
C GLN A 24 11.96 -19.35 13.04
N THR A 25 12.24 -19.40 14.34
CA THR A 25 11.76 -18.41 15.31
C THR A 25 12.83 -17.35 15.54
N LEU A 26 12.44 -16.08 15.47
CA LEU A 26 13.27 -14.95 15.88
C LEU A 26 12.75 -14.39 17.20
N ASP A 27 13.52 -14.55 18.27
CA ASP A 27 13.22 -13.96 19.57
C ASP A 27 14.02 -12.67 19.76
N PHE A 28 13.34 -11.56 20.04
CA PHE A 28 13.98 -10.29 20.39
C PHE A 28 13.25 -9.62 21.56
N SER A 29 13.97 -8.76 22.28
CA SER A 29 13.44 -8.01 23.42
C SER A 29 13.24 -6.54 23.06
N TRP A 30 12.18 -5.92 23.60
CA TRP A 30 11.90 -4.51 23.46
C TRP A 30 11.58 -3.90 24.85
N PRO A 31 12.07 -2.69 25.17
CA PRO A 31 11.93 -2.11 26.52
C PRO A 31 10.50 -1.69 26.89
N LEU A 32 9.57 -1.65 25.94
CA LEU A 32 8.19 -1.19 26.13
C LEU A 32 7.17 -2.21 25.60
N ASN A 33 5.94 -2.15 26.10
CA ASN A 33 4.82 -2.88 25.52
C ASN A 33 4.53 -2.34 24.11
N VAL A 34 4.21 -3.25 23.15
CA VAL A 34 3.88 -2.92 21.75
C VAL A 34 2.66 -2.00 21.60
N GLY A 35 1.80 -1.96 22.61
CA GLY A 35 0.59 -1.14 22.64
C GLY A 35 -0.58 -1.74 21.85
N PRO A 36 -1.67 -0.98 21.68
CA PRO A 36 -2.89 -1.41 20.99
C PRO A 36 -2.78 -1.79 19.51
N LEU A 37 -1.63 -1.57 18.86
CA LEU A 37 -1.38 -1.85 17.43
C LEU A 37 -2.39 -1.21 16.47
N ASN A 38 -2.93 -0.03 16.80
CA ASN A 38 -3.75 0.74 15.85
C ASN A 38 -2.86 1.62 14.94
N PRO A 39 -2.89 1.49 13.61
CA PRO A 39 -2.00 2.23 12.71
C PRO A 39 -2.29 3.74 12.64
N HIS A 40 -3.39 4.22 13.22
CA HIS A 40 -3.74 5.64 13.33
C HIS A 40 -3.37 6.25 14.69
N LEU A 41 -2.69 5.50 15.56
CA LEU A 41 -2.25 5.96 16.88
C LEU A 41 -0.72 5.80 17.03
N TYR A 42 -0.11 6.72 17.78
CA TYR A 42 1.34 6.81 17.95
C TYR A 42 1.80 6.36 19.33
N SER A 43 1.56 7.14 20.39
CA SER A 43 1.79 6.70 21.76
C SER A 43 0.48 6.15 22.35
N PRO A 44 0.44 4.98 23.00
CA PRO A 44 1.57 4.13 23.42
C PRO A 44 2.01 3.04 22.41
N ASN A 45 1.55 3.09 21.15
CA ASN A 45 1.96 2.11 20.15
C ASN A 45 3.47 2.15 19.84
N GLN A 46 4.00 1.03 19.40
CA GLN A 46 5.38 0.93 18.94
C GLN A 46 5.42 0.75 17.42
N MET A 47 6.10 1.66 16.72
CA MET A 47 6.14 1.66 15.26
C MET A 47 6.75 0.38 14.67
N PHE A 48 7.78 -0.21 15.32
CA PHE A 48 8.37 -1.47 14.83
C PHE A 48 7.32 -2.59 14.75
N ALA A 49 6.41 -2.65 15.73
CA ALA A 49 5.38 -3.67 15.79
C ALA A 49 4.26 -3.42 14.78
N GLN A 50 3.92 -2.16 14.54
CA GLN A 50 3.01 -1.79 13.45
C GLN A 50 3.58 -2.19 12.09
N SER A 51 4.87 -1.95 11.83
CA SER A 51 5.51 -2.32 10.56
C SER A 51 5.60 -3.83 10.32
N MET A 52 5.37 -4.67 11.34
CA MET A 52 5.27 -6.14 11.17
C MET A 52 3.86 -6.58 10.77
N VAL A 53 2.83 -5.75 10.95
CA VAL A 53 1.43 -6.10 10.75
C VAL A 53 0.79 -5.31 9.59
N TYR A 54 1.22 -4.06 9.39
CA TYR A 54 0.68 -3.15 8.39
C TYR A 54 1.68 -2.86 7.30
N GLU A 55 1.18 -2.85 6.07
CA GLU A 55 1.97 -2.60 4.87
C GLU A 55 1.58 -1.25 4.25
N PRO A 56 2.55 -0.43 3.82
CA PRO A 56 2.28 0.85 3.17
C PRO A 56 1.99 0.69 1.67
N LEU A 57 1.46 1.74 1.03
CA LEU A 57 1.33 1.78 -0.43
C LEU A 57 2.70 1.74 -1.13
N VAL A 58 3.65 2.49 -0.59
CA VAL A 58 5.05 2.57 -1.05
C VAL A 58 5.99 2.46 0.13
N LYS A 59 7.23 2.02 -0.09
CA LYS A 59 8.23 1.85 0.98
C LYS A 59 9.54 2.54 0.66
N TYR A 60 10.26 2.92 1.71
CA TYR A 60 11.66 3.31 1.58
C TYR A 60 12.56 2.08 1.40
N GLN A 61 13.56 2.24 0.55
CA GLN A 61 14.64 1.29 0.35
C GLN A 61 15.85 1.68 1.19
N ALA A 62 16.82 0.77 1.30
CA ALA A 62 18.04 0.99 2.10
C ALA A 62 18.87 2.20 1.62
N ASP A 63 18.75 2.57 0.34
CA ASP A 63 19.40 3.73 -0.26
C ASP A 63 18.59 5.03 -0.13
N GLY A 64 17.44 4.99 0.56
CA GLY A 64 16.53 6.12 0.73
C GLY A 64 15.58 6.36 -0.45
N SER A 65 15.68 5.58 -1.53
CA SER A 65 14.71 5.65 -2.63
C SER A 65 13.34 5.13 -2.21
N VAL A 66 12.29 5.57 -2.91
CA VAL A 66 10.92 5.09 -2.70
C VAL A 66 10.60 4.03 -3.74
N ALA A 67 10.08 2.88 -3.31
CA ALA A 67 9.75 1.74 -4.17
C ALA A 67 8.28 1.30 -4.01
N PRO A 68 7.70 0.65 -5.04
CA PRO A 68 6.40 -0.01 -4.97
C PRO A 68 6.28 -1.01 -3.82
N TRP A 69 5.07 -1.12 -3.25
CA TRP A 69 4.72 -2.14 -2.26
C TRP A 69 3.29 -2.66 -2.50
N LEU A 70 2.28 -2.17 -1.76
CA LEU A 70 0.87 -2.46 -2.02
C LEU A 70 0.34 -1.74 -3.26
N ALA A 71 0.90 -0.57 -3.58
CA ALA A 71 0.79 0.00 -4.92
C ALA A 71 1.92 -0.57 -5.79
N GLU A 72 1.59 -1.10 -6.96
CA GLU A 72 2.56 -1.64 -7.92
C GLU A 72 3.23 -0.55 -8.75
N SER A 73 2.55 0.60 -8.93
CA SER A 73 3.09 1.80 -9.55
C SER A 73 2.30 3.03 -9.12
N TRP A 74 2.84 4.21 -9.42
CA TRP A 74 2.10 5.47 -9.30
C TRP A 74 2.53 6.45 -10.38
N THR A 75 1.62 7.34 -10.75
CA THR A 75 1.89 8.49 -11.61
C THR A 75 1.71 9.77 -10.82
N VAL A 76 2.39 10.82 -11.27
CA VAL A 76 2.28 12.17 -10.71
C VAL A 76 1.90 13.10 -11.84
N SER A 77 0.90 13.95 -11.64
CA SER A 77 0.51 14.97 -12.63
C SER A 77 1.65 15.96 -12.88
N GLU A 78 1.60 16.65 -14.02
CA GLU A 78 2.62 17.61 -14.44
C GLU A 78 2.82 18.76 -13.42
N ASP A 79 1.74 19.17 -12.73
CA ASP A 79 1.77 20.20 -11.68
C ASP A 79 2.24 19.68 -10.32
N GLY A 80 2.49 18.36 -10.18
CA GLY A 80 2.94 17.72 -8.96
C GLY A 80 1.88 17.59 -7.86
N ARG A 81 0.60 17.82 -8.17
CA ARG A 81 -0.48 17.89 -7.16
C ARG A 81 -1.36 16.66 -7.08
N THR A 82 -1.36 15.82 -8.12
CA THR A 82 -2.17 14.61 -8.18
C THR A 82 -1.28 13.38 -8.23
N PHE A 83 -1.49 12.47 -7.28
CA PHE A 83 -0.82 11.18 -7.23
C PHE A 83 -1.85 10.09 -7.49
N THR A 84 -1.65 9.28 -8.52
CA THR A 84 -2.53 8.15 -8.85
C THR A 84 -1.77 6.86 -8.60
N PHE A 85 -2.28 6.01 -7.71
CA PHE A 85 -1.67 4.74 -7.34
C PHE A 85 -2.40 3.58 -8.01
N ALA A 86 -1.66 2.74 -8.75
CA ALA A 86 -2.16 1.46 -9.22
C ALA A 86 -1.94 0.41 -8.13
N LEU A 87 -3.01 -0.21 -7.64
CA LEU A 87 -2.94 -1.19 -6.56
C LEU A 87 -2.59 -2.57 -7.09
N ARG A 88 -1.80 -3.33 -6.31
CA ARG A 88 -1.47 -4.72 -6.63
C ARG A 88 -2.75 -5.57 -6.63
N PRO A 89 -3.04 -6.32 -7.71
CA PRO A 89 -4.21 -7.17 -7.77
C PRO A 89 -4.07 -8.40 -6.87
N GLY A 90 -5.20 -8.89 -6.34
CA GLY A 90 -5.27 -10.15 -5.60
C GLY A 90 -4.64 -10.13 -4.21
N VAL A 91 -4.34 -8.94 -3.66
CA VAL A 91 -3.91 -8.82 -2.27
C VAL A 91 -5.11 -9.01 -1.34
N THR A 92 -4.91 -9.77 -0.27
CA THR A 92 -5.91 -9.98 0.78
C THR A 92 -5.32 -9.68 2.14
N PHE A 93 -6.12 -9.13 3.03
CA PHE A 93 -5.80 -9.01 4.44
C PHE A 93 -5.69 -10.39 5.10
N SER A 94 -5.08 -10.47 6.28
CA SER A 94 -4.93 -11.73 7.03
C SER A 94 -6.27 -12.37 7.44
N ASN A 95 -7.36 -11.61 7.43
CA ASN A 95 -8.73 -12.11 7.66
C ASN A 95 -9.42 -12.64 6.38
N GLY A 96 -8.76 -12.54 5.22
CA GLY A 96 -9.27 -12.98 3.92
C GLY A 96 -10.05 -11.92 3.14
N GLU A 97 -10.30 -10.73 3.70
CA GLU A 97 -10.95 -9.65 2.95
C GLU A 97 -10.03 -9.10 1.85
N PRO A 98 -10.57 -8.68 0.70
CA PRO A 98 -9.77 -8.12 -0.38
C PRO A 98 -9.19 -6.75 -0.01
N PHE A 99 -8.00 -6.47 -0.50
CA PHE A 99 -7.42 -5.13 -0.52
C PHE A 99 -7.75 -4.45 -1.86
N ASP A 100 -8.54 -3.37 -1.80
CA ASP A 100 -8.98 -2.61 -2.96
C ASP A 100 -8.88 -1.09 -2.73
N ALA A 101 -9.21 -0.32 -3.78
CA ALA A 101 -9.14 1.14 -3.74
C ALA A 101 -10.15 1.76 -2.75
N ALA A 102 -11.29 1.11 -2.50
CA ALA A 102 -12.27 1.59 -1.53
C ALA A 102 -11.71 1.50 -0.10
N VAL A 103 -10.99 0.42 0.23
CA VAL A 103 -10.32 0.27 1.53
C VAL A 103 -9.19 1.30 1.68
N VAL A 104 -8.41 1.55 0.63
CA VAL A 104 -7.38 2.61 0.64
C VAL A 104 -8.01 3.97 0.89
N LYS A 105 -9.06 4.33 0.15
CA LYS A 105 -9.78 5.59 0.36
C LYS A 105 -10.32 5.70 1.78
N LYS A 106 -10.94 4.65 2.31
CA LYS A 106 -11.45 4.62 3.69
C LYS A 106 -10.34 4.88 4.72
N ASN A 107 -9.14 4.35 4.49
CA ASN A 107 -7.99 4.60 5.35
C ASN A 107 -7.56 6.09 5.33
N PHE A 108 -7.46 6.70 4.13
CA PHE A 108 -7.17 8.13 4.02
C PHE A 108 -8.27 8.99 4.65
N ASP A 109 -9.54 8.68 4.40
CA ASP A 109 -10.67 9.39 4.98
C ASP A 109 -10.63 9.37 6.52
N ALA A 110 -10.24 8.24 7.13
CA ALA A 110 -10.06 8.13 8.57
C ALA A 110 -8.93 9.01 9.11
N VAL A 111 -7.81 9.10 8.38
CA VAL A 111 -6.69 9.98 8.72
C VAL A 111 -7.10 11.45 8.62
N LEU A 112 -7.74 11.85 7.53
CA LEU A 112 -8.21 13.24 7.30
C LEU A 112 -9.27 13.67 8.31
N ALA A 113 -10.21 12.78 8.66
CA ALA A 113 -11.20 13.02 9.71
C ALA A 113 -10.56 13.25 11.11
N ASN A 114 -9.30 12.84 11.27
CA ASN A 114 -8.52 13.02 12.49
C ASN A 114 -7.27 13.89 12.23
N ALA A 115 -7.35 14.88 11.34
CA ALA A 115 -6.20 15.68 10.89
C ALA A 115 -5.34 16.23 12.02
N GLN A 116 -5.95 16.79 13.07
CA GLN A 116 -5.23 17.32 14.24
C GLN A 116 -4.31 16.29 14.92
N ARG A 117 -4.74 15.02 14.98
CA ARG A 117 -3.90 13.93 15.51
C ARG A 117 -2.71 13.65 14.60
N HIS A 118 -2.90 13.79 13.30
CA HIS A 118 -1.92 13.46 12.26
C HIS A 118 -1.13 14.68 11.77
N ALA A 119 -1.28 15.86 12.39
CA ALA A 119 -0.71 17.13 11.92
C ALA A 119 0.81 17.13 11.80
N TRP A 120 1.51 16.31 12.60
CA TRP A 120 2.97 16.17 12.53
C TRP A 120 3.47 15.59 11.19
N LEU A 121 2.61 14.94 10.39
CA LEU A 121 2.96 14.42 9.07
C LEU A 121 3.11 15.52 8.02
N GLY A 122 2.61 16.75 8.28
CA GLY A 122 2.67 17.91 7.36
C GLY A 122 1.83 17.78 6.09
N LEU A 123 1.89 16.61 5.44
CA LEU A 123 1.13 16.25 4.25
C LEU A 123 -0.39 16.29 4.47
N ILE A 124 -0.85 16.02 5.69
CA ILE A 124 -2.28 15.92 6.00
C ILE A 124 -3.01 17.22 5.72
N ASP A 125 -2.38 18.36 6.02
CA ASP A 125 -2.96 19.67 5.75
C ASP A 125 -2.88 20.06 4.26
N ALA A 126 -2.11 19.32 3.46
CA ALA A 126 -1.93 19.54 2.02
C ALA A 126 -2.80 18.62 1.15
N ILE A 127 -3.45 17.60 1.73
CA ILE A 127 -4.34 16.71 0.98
C ILE A 127 -5.69 17.40 0.81
N ASP A 128 -6.00 17.74 -0.43
CA ASP A 128 -7.24 18.38 -0.83
C ASP A 128 -8.41 17.39 -0.96
N SER A 129 -8.19 16.26 -1.64
CA SER A 129 -9.19 15.21 -1.82
C SER A 129 -8.56 13.84 -2.06
N VAL A 130 -9.35 12.79 -1.82
CA VAL A 130 -8.99 11.39 -2.13
C VAL A 130 -10.19 10.72 -2.80
N ALA A 131 -9.95 10.19 -4.00
CA ALA A 131 -10.96 9.53 -4.81
C ALA A 131 -10.50 8.14 -5.27
N VAL A 132 -11.47 7.27 -5.50
CA VAL A 132 -11.25 6.00 -6.19
C VAL A 132 -11.46 6.26 -7.67
N VAL A 133 -10.39 6.15 -8.46
CA VAL A 133 -10.46 6.19 -9.92
C VAL A 133 -10.58 4.75 -10.41
N ASP A 134 -11.78 4.37 -10.83
CA ASP A 134 -12.04 2.98 -11.22
C ASP A 134 -11.44 2.71 -12.60
N ALA A 135 -10.49 1.78 -12.67
CA ALA A 135 -9.92 1.27 -13.91
C ALA A 135 -10.26 -0.22 -14.06
N MET A 136 -11.54 -0.52 -14.26
CA MET A 136 -11.95 -1.79 -14.90
C MET A 136 -12.20 -1.63 -16.41
N GLY A 137 -11.68 -0.56 -17.03
CA GLY A 137 -11.65 -0.37 -18.47
C GLY A 137 -10.49 0.54 -18.84
N GLU A 138 -9.92 0.33 -20.03
CA GLU A 138 -8.82 1.10 -20.64
C GLU A 138 -8.64 2.53 -20.11
N TRP A 139 -7.42 2.82 -19.68
CA TRP A 139 -6.97 4.13 -19.21
C TRP A 139 -7.25 5.21 -20.27
N ASP A 140 -8.31 5.98 -20.09
CA ASP A 140 -8.51 7.23 -20.82
C ASP A 140 -7.99 8.39 -19.97
N GLU A 141 -6.78 8.87 -20.30
CA GLU A 141 -6.18 10.03 -19.65
C GLU A 141 -7.09 11.28 -19.69
N ALA A 142 -7.95 11.41 -20.70
CA ALA A 142 -8.85 12.56 -20.81
C ALA A 142 -9.99 12.47 -19.78
N LEU A 143 -10.58 11.30 -19.59
CA LEU A 143 -11.64 11.08 -18.60
C LEU A 143 -11.14 11.30 -17.17
N LEU A 144 -9.93 10.83 -16.86
CA LEU A 144 -9.28 11.07 -15.56
C LEU A 144 -9.05 12.56 -15.30
N ARG A 145 -8.59 13.31 -16.30
CA ARG A 145 -8.39 14.77 -16.18
C ARG A 145 -9.71 15.48 -15.86
N ASP A 146 -10.80 15.09 -16.50
CA ASP A 146 -12.12 15.70 -16.28
C ASP A 146 -12.69 15.38 -14.88
N GLU A 147 -12.55 14.14 -14.40
CA GLU A 147 -12.97 13.76 -13.04
C GLU A 147 -12.15 14.46 -11.96
N ILE A 148 -10.82 14.51 -12.13
CA ILE A 148 -9.92 15.26 -11.23
C ILE A 148 -10.25 16.75 -11.24
N ALA A 149 -10.50 17.34 -12.42
CA ALA A 149 -10.89 18.75 -12.52
C ALA A 149 -12.23 19.02 -11.81
N GLY A 150 -13.19 18.10 -11.89
CA GLY A 150 -14.45 18.17 -11.14
C GLY A 150 -14.24 18.14 -9.62
N LEU A 151 -13.39 17.25 -9.13
CA LEU A 151 -13.05 17.16 -7.71
C LEU A 151 -12.30 18.40 -7.21
N GLN A 152 -11.38 18.95 -8.01
CA GLN A 152 -10.69 20.19 -7.71
C GLN A 152 -11.66 21.38 -7.63
N ALA A 153 -12.63 21.46 -8.56
CA ALA A 153 -13.65 22.51 -8.53
C ALA A 153 -14.51 22.44 -7.27
N ASP A 154 -14.91 21.23 -6.85
CA ASP A 154 -15.67 20.99 -5.62
C ASP A 154 -14.86 21.33 -4.36
N SER A 155 -13.56 21.07 -4.35
CA SER A 155 -12.72 21.41 -3.22
C SER A 155 -12.44 22.91 -3.11
N VAL A 156 -12.19 23.59 -4.23
CA VAL A 156 -12.09 25.06 -4.30
C VAL A 156 -13.37 25.72 -3.78
N ALA A 157 -14.53 25.13 -4.04
CA ALA A 157 -15.81 25.62 -3.50
C ALA A 157 -15.95 25.42 -1.98
N LYS A 158 -15.36 24.37 -1.41
CA LYS A 158 -15.44 24.04 0.04
C LYS A 158 -14.37 24.74 0.88
N HIS A 159 -13.22 25.08 0.28
CA HIS A 159 -12.10 25.75 0.93
C HIS A 159 -11.63 26.98 0.13
N PRO A 160 -12.35 28.12 0.21
CA PRO A 160 -12.02 29.33 -0.53
C PRO A 160 -10.85 30.08 0.13
N PHE A 161 -9.63 29.55 0.05
CA PHE A 161 -8.46 30.28 0.56
C PHE A 161 -7.91 31.29 -0.46
N ALA A 162 -8.25 32.56 -0.17
CA ALA A 162 -7.40 33.74 -0.25
C ALA A 162 -6.63 34.00 -1.57
N SER A 163 -7.35 34.39 -2.61
CA SER A 163 -6.78 35.24 -3.66
C SER A 163 -6.66 36.68 -3.16
N ALA A 164 -5.49 37.09 -2.66
CA ALA A 164 -4.95 38.46 -2.81
C ALA A 164 -3.64 38.61 -2.03
N GLY A 165 -2.51 38.53 -2.72
CA GLY A 165 -1.20 38.80 -2.14
C GLY A 165 -0.14 38.77 -3.22
N SER A 166 0.05 39.92 -3.88
CA SER A 166 1.09 40.20 -4.87
C SER A 166 2.47 39.75 -4.38
N TRP A 167 3.07 38.76 -5.02
CA TRP A 167 4.52 38.53 -4.95
C TRP A 167 5.20 39.32 -6.06
N ARG A 168 6.01 40.32 -5.69
CA ARG A 168 7.04 40.88 -6.59
C ARG A 168 8.38 40.22 -6.25
N SER A 169 9.13 40.00 -7.33
CA SER A 169 10.48 39.43 -7.48
C SER A 169 11.42 39.55 -6.29
#